data_AF-A0ABD2MP79-F1
#
_entry.id   AF-A0ABD2MP79-F1
#
_cell.length_a   1.000
_cell.length_b   1.000
_cell.length_c   1.000
_cell.angle_alpha   90.00
_cell.angle_beta   90.00
_cell.angle_gamma   90.00
#
_symmetry.space_group_name_H-M   'P 1'
#
loop_
_entity.id
_entity.type
_entity.pdbx_description
1 polymer ?
#
loop_
_entity_poly.entity_id
_entity_poly.type
_entity_poly.pdbx_seq_one_letter_code
_entity_poly.pdbx_strand_id
1 'polypeptide(L)'
;MEGPSDLEMKRKQLKNQMSTVQTRRQQAVCVRRAYKKYGSKNSPYIILDGLNMTVPKGTIYGLLGASGCGKTTLLNCIVGRKRLNSGEIWVLGGTPGSRGSGVPGPRVGYMPQEVALNGEFTIRETLKYFGWLADLKDKEIEEKLVFLMDFLMLPDADRQVKNLSGGQQRRVSLAATLVHDPELLILDEPTVGVDPLLRANIWKHLVKITKNGGTTVIITTHYIDEARQAHLIGLMRGGYLLAEESPERLISQFNAQSLEDVFLKLSVVQNMGKRRRSSIAQGVTETITVPTGVVNEGAAIDDEICEISGEFGDNVSIASRGRRVSISPDSVDAVAPMEIPSDDEPVVKCTDYLKIVKMNHMKALVWKNFLWMWRNIPIMSFIIGLPVVQTIIFCLSIGHEPKGLSLSVVNNEIDYPYEKCEFLPGCNSSRLSCNYLSFLQNNSLNLKYYNTTEEAINTVENGQTWATLVIPANFSDALRSRVNSGRAAKAWDLESSTVYVHQDKSNENIGTFIQRIYTIHYNRSLRILFCLVNICQELEGFQ
;
A
#
# COMPACT_ATOMS: atom_id res chain seq x y z
N MET A 1 -26.58 -16.93 -73.17
CA MET A 1 -25.69 -17.73 -72.30
C MET A 1 -24.31 -17.12 -72.37
N GLU A 2 -23.97 -16.27 -71.41
CA GLU A 2 -22.60 -16.09 -70.95
C GLU A 2 -22.72 -16.16 -69.43
N GLY A 3 -22.22 -17.25 -68.85
CA GLY A 3 -22.26 -17.47 -67.40
C GLY A 3 -21.36 -16.47 -66.68
N PRO A 4 -21.65 -16.15 -65.41
CA PRO A 4 -20.83 -15.21 -64.65
C PRO A 4 -19.38 -15.71 -64.59
N SER A 5 -18.44 -14.80 -64.84
CA SER A 5 -17.01 -15.10 -64.86
C SER A 5 -16.53 -15.74 -63.54
N ASP A 6 -15.58 -16.67 -63.62
CA ASP A 6 -15.02 -17.41 -62.47
C ASP A 6 -14.51 -16.49 -61.33
N LEU A 7 -14.20 -15.24 -61.63
CA LEU A 7 -13.80 -14.21 -60.66
C LEU A 7 -14.96 -13.69 -59.80
N GLU A 8 -16.17 -13.59 -60.36
CA GLU A 8 -17.38 -13.22 -59.61
C GLU A 8 -17.87 -14.35 -58.71
N MET A 9 -17.71 -15.61 -59.14
CA MET A 9 -18.00 -16.77 -58.29
C MET A 9 -17.02 -16.89 -57.12
N LYS A 10 -15.72 -16.63 -57.32
CA LYS A 10 -14.72 -16.60 -56.24
C LYS A 10 -14.93 -15.46 -55.24
N ARG A 11 -15.40 -14.28 -55.68
CA ARG A 11 -15.74 -13.17 -54.77
C ARG A 11 -16.94 -13.47 -53.85
N LYS A 12 -17.89 -14.31 -54.28
CA LYS A 12 -19.02 -14.74 -53.43
C LYS A 12 -18.64 -15.76 -52.35
N GLN A 13 -17.50 -16.44 -52.47
CA GLN A 13 -17.03 -17.42 -51.49
C GLN A 13 -16.17 -16.84 -50.36
N LEU A 14 -15.61 -15.64 -50.56
CA LEU A 14 -14.93 -14.90 -49.49
C LEU A 14 -15.97 -14.12 -48.69
N LYS A 15 -16.64 -14.77 -47.73
CA LYS A 15 -17.31 -14.06 -46.65
C LYS A 15 -16.26 -13.15 -46.00
N ASN A 16 -16.49 -11.84 -45.98
CA ASN A 16 -15.70 -10.93 -45.17
C ASN A 16 -15.69 -11.46 -43.74
N GLN A 17 -14.59 -12.08 -43.31
CA GLN A 17 -14.39 -12.39 -41.90
C GLN A 17 -14.39 -11.04 -41.18
N MET A 18 -15.40 -10.82 -40.33
CA MET A 18 -15.37 -9.68 -39.42
C MET A 18 -14.04 -9.73 -38.67
N SER A 19 -13.29 -8.62 -38.68
CA SER A 19 -12.01 -8.56 -37.99
C SER A 19 -12.18 -9.03 -36.53
N THR A 20 -11.25 -9.85 -36.05
CA THR A 20 -11.26 -10.38 -34.67
C THR A 20 -11.38 -9.25 -33.64
N VAL A 21 -10.88 -8.06 -33.98
CA VAL A 21 -10.95 -6.82 -33.22
C VAL A 21 -12.38 -6.25 -33.14
N GLN A 22 -13.13 -6.26 -34.25
CA GLN A 22 -14.52 -5.75 -34.27
C GLN A 22 -15.46 -6.65 -33.48
N THR A 23 -15.30 -7.98 -33.60
CA THR A 23 -16.04 -8.95 -32.78
C THR A 23 -15.70 -8.79 -31.29
N ARG A 24 -14.42 -8.58 -30.94
CA ARG A 24 -13.98 -8.31 -29.56
C ARG A 24 -14.52 -6.98 -29.00
N ARG A 25 -14.75 -5.96 -29.83
CA ARG A 25 -15.33 -4.66 -29.42
C ARG A 25 -16.82 -4.72 -29.08
N GLN A 26 -17.55 -5.68 -29.65
CA GLN A 26 -18.99 -5.89 -29.37
C GLN A 26 -19.23 -6.68 -28.08
N GLN A 27 -18.24 -7.41 -27.60
CA GLN A 27 -18.31 -8.17 -26.35
C GLN A 27 -17.86 -7.31 -25.17
N ALA A 28 -18.51 -7.48 -24.02
CA ALA A 28 -18.09 -6.85 -22.78
C ALA A 28 -16.92 -7.60 -22.15
N VAL A 29 -16.97 -8.93 -22.17
CA VAL A 29 -15.89 -9.80 -21.69
C VAL A 29 -15.69 -10.94 -22.69
N CYS A 30 -14.43 -11.20 -23.05
CA CYS A 30 -14.05 -12.34 -23.87
C CYS A 30 -12.88 -13.05 -23.21
N VAL A 31 -13.02 -14.35 -22.97
CA VAL A 31 -12.01 -15.23 -22.39
C VAL A 31 -11.71 -16.32 -23.40
N ARG A 32 -10.43 -16.54 -23.69
CA ARG A 32 -9.99 -17.55 -24.65
C ARG A 32 -8.87 -18.40 -24.07
N ARG A 33 -9.08 -19.73 -24.07
CA ARG A 33 -8.14 -20.76 -23.60
C ARG A 33 -7.57 -20.45 -22.21
N ALA A 34 -8.40 -19.95 -21.30
CA ALA A 34 -7.96 -19.54 -19.98
C ALA A 34 -7.47 -20.75 -19.16
N TYR A 35 -6.23 -20.67 -18.70
CA TYR A 35 -5.60 -21.69 -17.89
C TYR A 35 -5.06 -21.07 -16.60
N LYS A 36 -5.42 -21.64 -15.46
CA LYS A 36 -5.00 -21.19 -14.14
C LYS A 36 -4.72 -22.37 -13.23
N LYS A 37 -3.54 -22.37 -12.61
CA LYS A 37 -3.12 -23.35 -11.60
C LYS A 37 -2.65 -22.67 -10.31
N TYR A 38 -2.80 -23.36 -9.19
CA TYR A 38 -2.22 -23.02 -7.89
C TYR A 38 -1.40 -24.21 -7.37
N GLY A 39 -0.64 -23.99 -6.30
CA GLY A 39 0.21 -25.02 -5.70
C GLY A 39 1.64 -25.06 -6.26
N SER A 40 2.43 -25.98 -5.72
CA SER A 40 3.83 -26.14 -6.10
C SER A 40 3.97 -26.71 -7.52
N LYS A 41 5.16 -26.58 -8.12
CA LYS A 41 5.47 -27.17 -9.43
C LYS A 41 5.22 -28.69 -9.46
N ASN A 42 5.42 -29.37 -8.32
CA ASN A 42 5.32 -30.83 -8.20
C ASN A 42 3.88 -31.32 -7.98
N SER A 43 2.96 -30.45 -7.55
CA SER A 43 1.55 -30.79 -7.30
C SER A 43 0.63 -29.63 -7.71
N PRO A 44 0.56 -29.30 -9.03
CA PRO A 44 -0.24 -28.19 -9.50
C PRO A 44 -1.73 -28.55 -9.45
N TYR A 45 -2.51 -27.75 -8.73
CA TYR A 45 -3.97 -27.84 -8.72
C TYR A 45 -4.54 -26.92 -9.81
N ILE A 46 -5.10 -27.52 -10.85
CA ILE A 46 -5.65 -26.81 -12.02
C ILE A 46 -7.08 -26.36 -11.69
N ILE A 47 -7.32 -25.05 -11.73
CA ILE A 47 -8.63 -24.44 -11.43
C ILE A 47 -9.38 -24.10 -12.71
N LEU A 48 -8.68 -23.60 -13.73
CA LEU A 48 -9.25 -23.30 -15.04
C LEU A 48 -8.42 -24.05 -16.07
N ASP A 49 -9.08 -24.79 -16.95
CA ASP A 49 -8.40 -25.57 -17.98
C ASP A 49 -9.01 -25.31 -19.37
N GLY A 50 -8.35 -24.44 -20.14
CA GLY A 50 -8.75 -24.13 -21.52
C GLY A 50 -10.10 -23.44 -21.65
N LEU A 51 -10.56 -22.73 -20.62
CA LEU A 51 -11.92 -22.17 -20.57
C LEU A 51 -12.08 -21.04 -21.60
N ASN A 52 -13.18 -21.11 -22.37
CA ASN A 52 -13.65 -20.05 -23.26
C ASN A 52 -14.96 -19.50 -22.71
N MET A 53 -15.13 -18.19 -22.70
CA MET A 53 -16.35 -17.52 -22.26
C MET A 53 -16.52 -16.21 -23.06
N THR A 54 -17.75 -15.87 -23.41
CA THR A 54 -18.06 -14.71 -24.23
C THR A 54 -19.32 -14.02 -23.70
N VAL A 55 -19.18 -12.80 -23.19
CA VAL A 55 -20.27 -12.02 -22.62
C VAL A 55 -20.61 -10.84 -23.53
N PRO A 56 -21.80 -10.83 -24.17
CA PRO A 56 -22.26 -9.71 -24.98
C PRO A 56 -22.55 -8.48 -24.14
N LYS A 57 -22.29 -7.28 -24.71
CA LYS A 57 -22.65 -6.02 -24.08
C LYS A 57 -24.17 -5.91 -23.87
N GLY A 58 -24.58 -5.28 -22.77
CA GLY A 58 -25.99 -5.04 -22.46
C GLY A 58 -26.79 -6.31 -22.19
N THR A 59 -26.14 -7.36 -21.66
CA THR A 59 -26.80 -8.61 -21.27
C THR A 59 -26.51 -8.96 -19.82
N ILE A 60 -27.37 -9.78 -19.23
CA ILE A 60 -27.11 -10.44 -17.94
C ILE A 60 -26.60 -11.85 -18.23
N TYR A 61 -25.37 -12.12 -17.81
CA TYR A 61 -24.70 -13.41 -17.90
C TYR A 61 -24.69 -14.10 -16.54
N GLY A 62 -25.34 -15.27 -16.44
CA GLY A 62 -25.35 -16.10 -15.24
C GLY A 62 -24.27 -17.18 -15.30
N LEU A 63 -23.22 -17.08 -14.48
CA LEU A 63 -22.21 -18.13 -14.34
C LEU A 63 -22.63 -19.09 -13.21
N LEU A 64 -23.21 -20.22 -13.60
CA LEU A 64 -23.75 -21.24 -12.71
C LEU A 64 -22.73 -22.37 -12.53
N GLY A 65 -22.53 -22.85 -11.31
CA GLY A 65 -21.72 -24.03 -11.05
C GLY A 65 -21.57 -24.33 -9.57
N ALA A 66 -21.11 -25.53 -9.24
CA ALA A 66 -20.89 -25.94 -7.85
C ALA A 66 -19.81 -25.11 -7.15
N SER A 67 -19.79 -25.13 -5.81
CA SER A 67 -18.71 -24.55 -5.02
C SER A 67 -17.37 -25.19 -5.40
N GLY A 68 -16.31 -24.37 -5.48
CA GLY A 68 -14.97 -24.86 -5.85
C GLY A 68 -14.73 -25.11 -7.34
N CYS A 69 -15.71 -24.90 -8.24
CA CYS A 69 -15.49 -25.16 -9.67
C CYS A 69 -14.63 -24.11 -10.39
N GLY A 70 -14.31 -22.97 -9.74
CA GLY A 70 -13.40 -21.95 -10.27
C GLY A 70 -14.02 -20.58 -10.59
N LYS A 71 -15.33 -20.37 -10.36
CA LYS A 71 -16.06 -19.11 -10.65
C LYS A 71 -15.36 -17.85 -10.11
N THR A 72 -15.13 -17.80 -8.79
CA THR A 72 -14.44 -16.66 -8.14
C THR A 72 -13.01 -16.48 -8.64
N THR A 73 -12.32 -17.56 -9.03
CA THR A 73 -10.97 -17.44 -9.64
C THR A 73 -11.06 -16.80 -11.02
N LEU A 74 -12.04 -17.18 -11.84
CA LEU A 74 -12.28 -16.59 -13.15
C LEU A 74 -12.62 -15.09 -13.03
N LEU A 75 -13.55 -14.72 -12.13
CA LEU A 75 -13.90 -13.32 -11.89
C LEU A 75 -12.71 -12.48 -11.43
N ASN A 76 -11.88 -13.00 -10.52
CA ASN A 76 -10.66 -12.32 -10.09
C ASN A 76 -9.65 -12.11 -11.24
N CYS A 77 -9.64 -12.99 -12.25
CA CYS A 77 -8.82 -12.81 -13.44
C CYS A 77 -9.41 -11.75 -14.38
N ILE A 78 -10.74 -11.72 -14.53
CA ILE A 78 -11.45 -10.70 -15.33
C ILE A 78 -11.22 -9.30 -14.75
N VAL A 79 -11.31 -9.13 -13.43
CA VAL A 79 -11.09 -7.85 -12.74
C VAL A 79 -9.59 -7.51 -12.60
N GLY A 80 -8.68 -8.35 -13.12
CA GLY A 80 -7.24 -8.10 -13.10
C GLY A 80 -6.58 -8.23 -11.72
N ARG A 81 -7.29 -8.75 -10.70
CA ARG A 81 -6.73 -9.04 -9.36
C ARG A 81 -5.76 -10.22 -9.38
N LYS A 82 -5.93 -11.14 -10.34
CA LYS A 82 -5.02 -12.27 -10.58
C LYS A 82 -4.73 -12.37 -12.08
N ARG A 83 -3.52 -12.79 -12.44
CA ARG A 83 -3.16 -13.11 -13.84
C ARG A 83 -3.41 -14.58 -14.14
N LEU A 84 -3.79 -14.90 -15.37
CA LEU A 84 -3.80 -16.26 -15.88
C LEU A 84 -2.38 -16.81 -16.01
N ASN A 85 -2.24 -18.14 -16.06
CA ASN A 85 -0.97 -18.78 -16.39
C ASN A 85 -0.76 -18.89 -17.91
N SER A 86 -1.84 -19.11 -18.66
CA SER A 86 -1.88 -19.00 -20.12
C SER A 86 -3.31 -18.69 -20.59
N GLY A 87 -3.45 -18.28 -21.84
CA GLY A 87 -4.71 -17.80 -22.42
C GLY A 87 -4.86 -16.29 -22.31
N GLU A 88 -5.98 -15.78 -22.83
CA GLU A 88 -6.21 -14.35 -23.04
C GLU A 88 -7.57 -13.93 -22.47
N ILE A 89 -7.60 -12.73 -21.87
CA ILE A 89 -8.82 -12.08 -21.37
C ILE A 89 -8.88 -10.67 -21.94
N TRP A 90 -10.02 -10.31 -22.51
CA TRP A 90 -10.36 -8.92 -22.85
C TRP A 90 -11.61 -8.50 -22.11
N VAL A 91 -11.55 -7.29 -21.55
CA VAL A 91 -12.63 -6.62 -20.84
C VAL A 91 -12.82 -5.25 -21.47
N LEU A 92 -14.04 -4.95 -21.90
CA LEU A 92 -14.45 -3.69 -22.52
C LEU A 92 -13.52 -3.21 -23.65
N GLY A 93 -12.92 -4.16 -24.39
CA GLY A 93 -12.04 -3.91 -25.54
C GLY A 93 -10.54 -3.88 -25.25
N GLY A 94 -10.09 -4.11 -24.01
CA GLY A 94 -8.66 -4.16 -23.66
C GLY A 94 -8.33 -5.31 -22.68
N THR A 95 -7.05 -5.62 -22.50
CA THR A 95 -6.61 -6.63 -21.52
C THR A 95 -6.63 -6.06 -20.09
N PRO A 96 -7.03 -6.82 -19.05
CA PRO A 96 -7.02 -6.33 -17.67
C PRO A 96 -5.64 -5.76 -17.28
N GLY A 97 -5.60 -4.55 -16.72
CA GLY A 97 -4.38 -3.83 -16.38
C GLY A 97 -3.85 -2.91 -17.48
N SER A 98 -4.36 -3.01 -18.71
CA SER A 98 -4.06 -2.05 -19.78
C SER A 98 -4.94 -0.80 -19.68
N ARG A 99 -4.43 0.36 -20.13
CA ARG A 99 -5.19 1.64 -20.18
C ARG A 99 -6.52 1.51 -20.92
N GLY A 100 -6.62 0.63 -21.92
CA GLY A 100 -7.82 0.43 -22.75
C GLY A 100 -8.93 -0.42 -22.11
N SER A 101 -8.64 -1.21 -21.07
CA SER A 101 -9.63 -2.13 -20.46
C SER A 101 -10.58 -1.46 -19.47
N GLY A 102 -10.19 -0.31 -18.91
CA GLY A 102 -10.90 0.30 -17.78
C GLY A 102 -10.79 -0.49 -16.47
N VAL A 103 -9.94 -1.52 -16.41
CA VAL A 103 -9.74 -2.39 -15.25
C VAL A 103 -8.27 -2.34 -14.79
N PRO A 104 -7.99 -2.02 -13.51
CA PRO A 104 -8.93 -1.50 -12.52
C PRO A 104 -9.39 -0.08 -12.89
N GLY A 105 -10.62 0.30 -12.56
CA GLY A 105 -11.14 1.62 -12.87
C GLY A 105 -12.66 1.75 -12.70
N PRO A 106 -13.20 2.97 -12.88
CA PRO A 106 -14.60 3.30 -12.61
C PRO A 106 -15.59 2.70 -13.64
N ARG A 107 -15.10 2.13 -14.74
CA ARG A 107 -15.96 1.50 -15.76
C ARG A 107 -16.52 0.14 -15.31
N VAL A 108 -15.92 -0.45 -14.26
CA VAL A 108 -16.27 -1.79 -13.77
C VAL A 108 -16.61 -1.75 -12.29
N GLY A 109 -17.83 -2.16 -11.94
CA GLY A 109 -18.24 -2.42 -10.56
C GLY A 109 -18.02 -3.90 -10.23
N TYR A 110 -17.27 -4.20 -9.16
CA TYR A 110 -17.03 -5.58 -8.73
C TYR A 110 -17.43 -5.79 -7.27
N MET A 111 -18.37 -6.71 -7.06
CA MET A 111 -18.79 -7.17 -5.73
C MET A 111 -18.16 -8.53 -5.45
N PRO A 112 -17.13 -8.62 -4.60
CA PRO A 112 -16.53 -9.89 -4.21
C PRO A 112 -17.43 -10.70 -3.26
N GLN A 113 -17.20 -12.02 -3.20
CA GLN A 113 -17.93 -12.93 -2.31
C GLN A 113 -17.72 -12.57 -0.82
N GLU A 114 -16.48 -12.34 -0.42
CA GLU A 114 -16.15 -11.80 0.90
C GLU A 114 -16.36 -10.29 0.91
N VAL A 115 -17.04 -9.78 1.95
CA VAL A 115 -17.38 -8.36 2.07
C VAL A 115 -16.09 -7.52 2.16
N ALA A 116 -15.78 -6.77 1.11
CA ALA A 116 -14.62 -5.89 1.03
C ALA A 116 -14.93 -4.46 1.52
N LEU A 117 -15.50 -4.33 2.73
CA LEU A 117 -15.88 -3.05 3.33
C LEU A 117 -15.01 -2.73 4.55
N ASN A 118 -14.77 -1.43 4.79
CA ASN A 118 -14.08 -0.98 5.99
C ASN A 118 -15.05 -0.99 7.18
N GLY A 119 -14.81 -1.84 8.18
CA GLY A 119 -15.70 -1.96 9.34
C GLY A 119 -15.87 -0.67 10.15
N GLU A 120 -14.86 0.20 10.16
CA GLU A 120 -14.88 1.48 10.87
C GLU A 120 -15.71 2.57 10.19
N PHE A 121 -16.11 2.38 8.93
CA PHE A 121 -16.92 3.37 8.22
C PHE A 121 -18.40 3.22 8.54
N THR A 122 -19.15 4.31 8.41
CA THR A 122 -20.62 4.26 8.31
C THR A 122 -21.06 3.85 6.90
N ILE A 123 -22.34 3.52 6.72
CA ILE A 123 -22.89 3.22 5.39
C ILE A 123 -22.72 4.44 4.46
N ARG A 124 -23.03 5.64 4.97
CA ARG A 124 -22.84 6.92 4.26
C ARG A 124 -21.40 7.14 3.84
N GLU A 125 -20.46 6.97 4.76
CA GLU A 125 -19.02 7.13 4.50
C GLU A 125 -18.52 6.11 3.48
N THR A 126 -19.03 4.87 3.53
CA THR A 126 -18.70 3.81 2.59
C THR A 126 -19.11 4.18 1.17
N LEU A 127 -20.37 4.59 0.97
CA LEU A 127 -20.87 5.00 -0.35
C LEU A 127 -20.14 6.24 -0.86
N LYS A 128 -19.83 7.20 0.02
CA LYS A 128 -19.08 8.40 -0.36
C LYS A 128 -17.63 8.11 -0.73
N TYR A 129 -16.97 7.18 -0.03
CA TYR A 129 -15.62 6.71 -0.37
C TYR A 129 -15.58 6.07 -1.76
N PHE A 130 -16.48 5.12 -2.05
CA PHE A 130 -16.53 4.48 -3.36
C PHE A 130 -16.99 5.43 -4.48
N GLY A 131 -17.90 6.36 -4.17
CA GLY A 131 -18.31 7.41 -5.11
C GLY A 131 -17.16 8.32 -5.51
N TRP A 132 -16.31 8.75 -4.58
CA TRP A 132 -15.12 9.53 -4.90
C TRP A 132 -14.05 8.76 -5.67
N LEU A 133 -13.88 7.46 -5.38
CA LEU A 133 -13.04 6.58 -6.19
C LEU A 133 -13.56 6.42 -7.62
N ALA A 134 -14.87 6.61 -7.82
CA ALA A 134 -15.49 6.62 -9.14
C ALA A 134 -15.62 8.01 -9.76
N ASP A 135 -15.00 9.03 -9.16
CA ASP A 135 -14.99 10.41 -9.67
C ASP A 135 -16.34 11.16 -9.59
N LEU A 136 -17.27 10.70 -8.74
CA LEU A 136 -18.58 11.35 -8.53
C LEU A 136 -18.50 12.57 -7.61
N LYS A 137 -19.43 13.51 -7.81
CA LYS A 137 -19.60 14.69 -6.94
C LYS A 137 -20.42 14.35 -5.70
N ASP A 138 -20.22 15.12 -4.62
CA ASP A 138 -20.93 14.91 -3.35
C ASP A 138 -22.47 14.92 -3.50
N LYS A 139 -23.02 15.74 -4.40
CA LYS A 139 -24.47 15.80 -4.66
C LYS A 139 -24.99 14.51 -5.31
N GLU A 140 -24.29 14.02 -6.32
CA GLU A 140 -24.64 12.78 -7.04
C GLU A 140 -24.58 11.58 -6.09
N ILE A 141 -23.56 11.54 -5.23
CA ILE A 141 -23.41 10.51 -4.20
C ILE A 141 -24.59 10.53 -3.23
N GLU A 142 -25.03 11.70 -2.78
CA GLU A 142 -26.14 11.82 -1.82
C GLU A 142 -27.48 11.39 -2.45
N GLU A 143 -27.74 11.76 -3.71
CA GLU A 143 -28.92 11.31 -4.45
C GLU A 143 -28.92 9.77 -4.61
N LYS A 144 -27.76 9.20 -4.97
CA LYS A 144 -27.58 7.75 -5.08
C LYS A 144 -27.73 7.06 -3.72
N LEU A 145 -27.23 7.67 -2.65
CA LEU A 145 -27.36 7.15 -1.29
C LEU A 145 -28.83 7.02 -0.92
N VAL A 146 -29.64 8.07 -1.08
CA VAL A 146 -31.07 8.02 -0.74
C VAL A 146 -31.78 6.91 -1.50
N PHE A 147 -31.54 6.81 -2.82
CA PHE A 147 -32.11 5.73 -3.64
C PHE A 147 -31.67 4.33 -3.18
N LEU A 148 -30.38 4.12 -2.95
CA LEU A 148 -29.82 2.81 -2.58
C LEU A 148 -30.24 2.37 -1.18
N MET A 149 -30.42 3.31 -0.25
CA MET A 149 -30.86 3.02 1.11
C MET A 149 -32.29 2.47 1.13
N ASP A 150 -33.19 3.08 0.36
CA ASP A 150 -34.56 2.61 0.19
C ASP A 150 -34.61 1.29 -0.59
N PHE A 151 -33.97 1.25 -1.76
CA PHE A 151 -33.99 0.10 -2.66
C PHE A 151 -33.46 -1.19 -2.03
N LEU A 152 -32.37 -1.11 -1.25
CA LEU A 152 -31.75 -2.27 -0.61
C LEU A 152 -32.18 -2.46 0.85
N MET A 153 -33.15 -1.67 1.33
CA MET A 153 -33.64 -1.71 2.72
C MET A 153 -32.47 -1.72 3.70
N LEU A 154 -31.57 -0.74 3.53
CA LEU A 154 -30.40 -0.56 4.39
C LEU A 154 -30.84 0.06 5.72
N PRO A 155 -30.16 -0.28 6.83
CA PRO A 155 -30.40 0.42 8.10
C PRO A 155 -29.88 1.86 8.02
N ASP A 156 -29.98 2.59 9.12
CA ASP A 156 -29.57 4.00 9.21
C ASP A 156 -28.17 4.28 8.62
N ALA A 157 -28.05 5.42 7.91
CA ALA A 157 -26.89 5.80 7.10
C ALA A 157 -25.62 5.96 7.95
N ASP A 158 -25.81 6.40 9.20
CA ASP A 158 -24.73 6.69 10.12
C ASP A 158 -24.33 5.48 10.98
N ARG A 159 -24.99 4.32 10.77
CA ARG A 159 -24.59 3.06 11.40
C ARG A 159 -23.27 2.56 10.82
N GLN A 160 -22.36 2.13 11.71
CA GLN A 160 -21.07 1.57 11.33
C GLN A 160 -21.20 0.18 10.72
N VAL A 161 -20.38 -0.10 9.69
CA VAL A 161 -20.37 -1.36 8.94
C VAL A 161 -20.06 -2.55 9.85
N LYS A 162 -19.15 -2.41 10.81
CA LYS A 162 -18.83 -3.49 11.77
C LYS A 162 -20.01 -3.92 12.66
N ASN A 163 -21.01 -3.06 12.82
CA ASN A 163 -22.22 -3.33 13.63
C ASN A 163 -23.40 -3.85 12.81
N LEU A 164 -23.17 -4.18 11.53
CA LEU A 164 -24.18 -4.73 10.61
C LEU A 164 -24.12 -6.26 10.60
N SER A 165 -25.27 -6.90 10.40
CA SER A 165 -25.32 -8.35 10.13
C SER A 165 -24.65 -8.69 8.79
N GLY A 166 -24.19 -9.92 8.59
CA GLY A 166 -23.56 -10.33 7.33
C GLY A 166 -24.43 -10.08 6.09
N GLY A 167 -25.75 -10.28 6.21
CA GLY A 167 -26.70 -9.95 5.16
C GLY A 167 -26.79 -8.45 4.88
N GLN A 168 -26.81 -7.59 5.92
CA GLN A 168 -26.77 -6.13 5.76
C GLN A 168 -25.46 -5.67 5.12
N GLN A 169 -24.32 -6.21 5.56
CA GLN A 169 -23.02 -5.92 4.97
C GLN A 169 -22.97 -6.29 3.48
N ARG A 170 -23.56 -7.44 3.11
CA ARG A 170 -23.66 -7.85 1.70
C ARG A 170 -24.50 -6.87 0.87
N ARG A 171 -25.60 -6.35 1.43
CA ARG A 171 -26.40 -5.30 0.77
C ARG A 171 -25.63 -3.98 0.64
N VAL A 172 -24.87 -3.58 1.66
CA VAL A 172 -24.00 -2.39 1.57
C VAL A 172 -22.90 -2.58 0.51
N SER A 173 -22.33 -3.78 0.41
CA SER A 173 -21.35 -4.12 -0.64
C SER A 173 -21.97 -3.99 -2.03
N LEU A 174 -23.19 -4.50 -2.22
CA LEU A 174 -23.94 -4.32 -3.47
C LEU A 174 -24.20 -2.84 -3.76
N ALA A 175 -24.64 -2.07 -2.76
CA ALA A 175 -24.86 -0.63 -2.89
C ALA A 175 -23.59 0.11 -3.35
N ALA A 176 -22.44 -0.20 -2.74
CA ALA A 176 -21.15 0.38 -3.09
C ALA A 176 -20.74 0.08 -4.54
N THR A 177 -21.11 -1.08 -5.08
CA THR A 177 -20.85 -1.42 -6.49
C THR A 177 -21.79 -0.73 -7.48
N LEU A 178 -23.01 -0.39 -7.05
CA LEU A 178 -24.03 0.25 -7.89
C LEU A 178 -23.94 1.78 -7.88
N VAL A 179 -23.25 2.39 -6.90
CA VAL A 179 -23.24 3.85 -6.69
C VAL A 179 -22.80 4.67 -7.91
N HIS A 180 -21.97 4.09 -8.79
CA HIS A 180 -21.29 4.79 -9.88
C HIS A 180 -21.72 4.37 -11.29
N ASP A 181 -22.83 3.63 -11.42
CA ASP A 181 -23.41 3.23 -12.71
C ASP A 181 -22.39 2.66 -13.73
N PRO A 182 -21.68 1.55 -13.40
CA PRO A 182 -20.63 1.01 -14.26
C PRO A 182 -21.15 0.49 -15.62
N GLU A 183 -20.28 0.46 -16.62
CA GLU A 183 -20.53 -0.19 -17.92
C GLU A 183 -20.59 -1.73 -17.77
N LEU A 184 -19.78 -2.28 -16.87
CA LEU A 184 -19.74 -3.71 -16.55
C LEU A 184 -19.86 -3.92 -15.04
N LEU A 185 -20.90 -4.62 -14.62
CA LEU A 185 -21.14 -5.01 -13.24
C LEU A 185 -20.83 -6.49 -13.07
N ILE A 186 -19.98 -6.84 -12.12
CA ILE A 186 -19.60 -8.22 -11.80
C ILE A 186 -19.96 -8.49 -10.34
N LEU A 187 -20.87 -9.43 -10.12
CA LEU A 187 -21.42 -9.75 -8.81
C LEU A 187 -21.12 -11.20 -8.45
N ASP A 188 -20.31 -11.42 -7.41
CA ASP A 188 -19.98 -12.75 -6.91
C ASP A 188 -20.96 -13.17 -5.80
N GLU A 189 -21.95 -14.01 -6.15
CA GLU A 189 -23.00 -14.49 -5.24
C GLU A 189 -23.75 -13.39 -4.45
N PRO A 190 -24.32 -12.36 -5.12
CA PRO A 190 -24.84 -11.16 -4.46
C PRO A 190 -26.04 -11.38 -3.54
N THR A 191 -26.81 -12.45 -3.76
CA THR A 191 -28.15 -12.69 -3.17
C THR A 191 -28.16 -13.78 -2.09
N VAL A 192 -27.02 -14.40 -1.79
CA VAL A 192 -26.91 -15.41 -0.73
C VAL A 192 -27.24 -14.78 0.62
N GLY A 193 -28.16 -15.39 1.37
CA GLY A 193 -28.62 -14.87 2.66
C GLY A 193 -29.52 -13.63 2.57
N VAL A 194 -30.00 -13.28 1.37
CA VAL A 194 -30.99 -12.21 1.16
C VAL A 194 -32.39 -12.82 1.07
N ASP A 195 -33.38 -12.13 1.66
CA ASP A 195 -34.80 -12.48 1.61
C ASP A 195 -35.31 -12.64 0.14
N PRO A 196 -36.22 -13.59 -0.15
CA PRO A 196 -36.73 -13.81 -1.50
C PRO A 196 -37.38 -12.60 -2.18
N LEU A 197 -38.11 -11.75 -1.45
CA LEU A 197 -38.75 -10.56 -2.04
C LEU A 197 -37.70 -9.55 -2.46
N LEU A 198 -36.71 -9.31 -1.60
CA LEU A 198 -35.63 -8.39 -1.90
C LEU A 198 -34.74 -8.91 -3.03
N ARG A 199 -34.49 -10.23 -3.09
CA ARG A 199 -33.82 -10.88 -4.22
C ARG A 199 -34.55 -10.61 -5.54
N ALA A 200 -35.88 -10.77 -5.58
CA ALA A 200 -36.67 -10.48 -6.77
C ALA A 200 -36.59 -9.00 -7.18
N ASN A 201 -36.58 -8.08 -6.21
CA ASN A 201 -36.41 -6.65 -6.47
C ASN A 201 -35.02 -6.32 -7.03
N ILE A 202 -33.97 -6.96 -6.49
CA ILE A 202 -32.60 -6.84 -7.02
C ILE A 202 -32.56 -7.29 -8.48
N TRP A 203 -33.10 -8.47 -8.80
CA TRP A 203 -33.17 -8.97 -10.17
C TRP A 203 -33.92 -8.05 -11.12
N LYS A 204 -35.10 -7.54 -10.71
CA LYS A 204 -35.86 -6.55 -11.50
C LYS A 204 -35.03 -5.30 -11.80
N HIS A 205 -34.28 -4.80 -10.82
CA HIS A 205 -33.41 -3.65 -11.01
C HIS A 205 -32.26 -3.95 -11.98
N LEU A 206 -31.61 -5.11 -11.85
CA LEU A 206 -30.53 -5.54 -12.75
C LEU A 206 -31.01 -5.64 -14.20
N VAL A 207 -32.21 -6.19 -14.42
CA VAL A 207 -32.85 -6.22 -15.75
C VAL A 207 -33.13 -4.81 -16.25
N LYS A 208 -33.61 -3.90 -15.39
CA LYS A 208 -33.87 -2.49 -15.76
C LYS A 208 -32.61 -1.75 -16.18
N ILE A 209 -31.51 -1.82 -15.42
CA ILE A 209 -30.26 -1.12 -15.77
C ILE A 209 -29.61 -1.71 -17.03
N THR A 210 -29.77 -3.02 -17.25
CA THR A 210 -29.28 -3.68 -18.46
C THR A 210 -30.04 -3.20 -19.69
N LYS A 211 -31.39 -3.14 -19.63
CA LYS A 211 -32.24 -2.71 -20.74
C LYS A 211 -32.13 -1.21 -21.04
N ASN A 212 -32.12 -0.37 -20.01
CA ASN A 212 -32.20 1.09 -20.18
C ASN A 212 -30.81 1.75 -20.29
N GLY A 213 -29.83 1.26 -19.54
CA GLY A 213 -28.49 1.85 -19.43
C GLY A 213 -27.41 1.16 -20.25
N GLY A 214 -27.71 0.00 -20.84
CA GLY A 214 -26.72 -0.80 -21.57
C GLY A 214 -25.64 -1.42 -20.69
N THR A 215 -25.78 -1.36 -19.35
CA THR A 215 -24.88 -2.00 -18.40
C THR A 215 -24.86 -3.50 -18.66
N THR A 216 -23.67 -4.07 -18.73
CA THR A 216 -23.50 -5.52 -18.84
C THR A 216 -23.33 -6.09 -17.45
N VAL A 217 -24.01 -7.20 -17.13
CA VAL A 217 -23.99 -7.77 -15.78
C VAL A 217 -23.51 -9.21 -15.83
N ILE A 218 -22.50 -9.56 -15.03
CA ILE A 218 -22.05 -10.94 -14.80
C ILE A 218 -22.38 -11.30 -13.36
N ILE A 219 -23.17 -12.36 -13.15
CA ILE A 219 -23.56 -12.83 -11.82
C ILE A 219 -23.11 -14.27 -11.67
N THR A 220 -22.40 -14.58 -10.60
CA THR A 220 -22.21 -15.97 -10.19
C THR A 220 -23.31 -16.35 -9.22
N THR A 221 -23.81 -17.57 -9.38
CA THR A 221 -24.78 -18.14 -8.46
C THR A 221 -24.64 -19.66 -8.44
N HIS A 222 -25.08 -20.26 -7.35
CA HIS A 222 -25.33 -21.70 -7.27
C HIS A 222 -26.82 -22.03 -7.29
N TYR A 223 -27.69 -21.01 -7.33
CA TYR A 223 -29.13 -21.17 -7.46
C TYR A 223 -29.56 -21.19 -8.92
N ILE A 224 -30.16 -22.30 -9.34
CA ILE A 224 -30.54 -22.52 -10.74
C ILE A 224 -31.69 -21.57 -11.16
N ASP A 225 -32.62 -21.29 -10.24
CA ASP A 225 -33.71 -20.34 -10.46
C ASP A 225 -33.25 -18.90 -10.75
N GLU A 226 -32.11 -18.50 -10.19
CA GLU A 226 -31.49 -17.20 -10.48
C GLU A 226 -30.87 -17.18 -11.87
N ALA A 227 -30.13 -18.24 -12.22
CA ALA A 227 -29.53 -18.36 -13.55
C ALA A 227 -30.59 -18.40 -14.66
N ARG A 228 -31.78 -18.96 -14.40
CA ARG A 228 -32.90 -19.01 -15.37
C ARG A 228 -33.37 -17.63 -15.82
N GLN A 229 -33.19 -16.59 -15.01
CA GLN A 229 -33.57 -15.21 -15.35
C GLN A 229 -32.52 -14.47 -16.19
N ALA A 230 -31.33 -15.05 -16.37
CA ALA A 230 -30.27 -14.45 -17.16
C ALA A 230 -30.55 -14.59 -18.67
N HIS A 231 -29.96 -13.70 -19.47
CA HIS A 231 -30.09 -13.75 -20.93
C HIS A 231 -29.21 -14.86 -21.52
N LEU A 232 -28.04 -15.06 -20.92
CA LEU A 232 -27.07 -16.09 -21.28
C LEU A 232 -26.59 -16.76 -20.00
N ILE A 233 -26.40 -18.08 -20.01
CA ILE A 233 -25.83 -18.79 -18.89
C ILE A 233 -24.60 -19.60 -19.28
N GLY A 234 -23.61 -19.61 -18.38
CA GLY A 234 -22.45 -20.47 -18.45
C GLY A 234 -22.53 -21.54 -17.37
N LEU A 235 -22.56 -22.81 -17.77
CA LEU A 235 -22.58 -23.95 -16.84
C LEU A 235 -21.15 -24.42 -16.58
N MET A 236 -20.63 -24.23 -15.37
CA MET A 236 -19.24 -24.51 -15.02
C MET A 236 -19.09 -25.68 -14.05
N ARG A 237 -18.20 -26.63 -14.38
CA ARG A 237 -17.89 -27.80 -13.52
C ARG A 237 -16.44 -28.24 -13.68
N GLY A 238 -15.73 -28.33 -12.55
CA GLY A 238 -14.35 -28.83 -12.49
C GLY A 238 -13.35 -28.03 -13.32
N GLY A 239 -13.51 -26.70 -13.40
CA GLY A 239 -12.62 -25.82 -14.17
C GLY A 239 -12.94 -25.66 -15.66
N TYR A 240 -14.00 -26.33 -16.14
CA TYR A 240 -14.47 -26.26 -17.53
C TYR A 240 -15.84 -25.59 -17.62
N LEU A 241 -16.09 -24.94 -18.76
CA LEU A 241 -17.41 -24.51 -19.17
C LEU A 241 -18.05 -25.64 -19.99
N LEU A 242 -19.14 -26.22 -19.48
CA LEU A 242 -19.86 -27.34 -20.09
C LEU A 242 -20.76 -26.88 -21.24
N ALA A 243 -21.39 -25.73 -21.07
CA ALA A 243 -22.27 -25.11 -22.06
C ALA A 243 -22.34 -23.60 -21.80
N GLU A 244 -22.56 -22.84 -22.87
CA GLU A 244 -22.73 -21.38 -22.86
C GLU A 244 -23.84 -21.02 -23.87
N GLU A 245 -25.07 -20.82 -23.40
CA GLU A 245 -26.21 -20.47 -24.27
C GLU A 245 -27.38 -19.92 -23.42
N SER A 246 -28.47 -19.46 -24.05
CA SER A 246 -29.65 -19.01 -23.30
C SER A 246 -30.34 -20.18 -22.54
N PRO A 247 -30.94 -19.92 -21.37
CA PRO A 247 -31.64 -20.95 -20.58
C PRO A 247 -32.67 -21.74 -21.41
N GLU A 248 -33.50 -21.05 -22.19
CA GLU A 248 -34.57 -21.65 -23.00
C GLU A 248 -34.00 -22.57 -24.09
N ARG A 249 -32.93 -22.12 -24.76
CA ARG A 249 -32.27 -22.92 -25.80
C ARG A 249 -31.63 -24.17 -25.24
N LEU A 250 -30.97 -24.07 -24.09
CA LEU A 250 -30.38 -25.24 -23.43
C LEU A 250 -31.43 -26.29 -23.05
N ILE A 251 -32.57 -25.86 -22.51
CA ILE A 251 -33.67 -26.77 -22.18
C ILE A 251 -34.19 -27.47 -23.45
N SER A 252 -34.37 -26.73 -24.55
CA SER A 252 -34.82 -27.29 -25.83
C SER A 252 -33.79 -28.23 -26.47
N GLN A 253 -32.51 -27.85 -26.48
CA GLN A 253 -31.43 -28.59 -27.13
C GLN A 253 -31.19 -29.95 -26.48
N PHE A 254 -31.33 -30.04 -25.16
CA PHE A 254 -31.14 -31.26 -24.40
C PHE A 254 -32.44 -32.03 -24.13
N ASN A 255 -33.56 -31.60 -24.74
CA ASN A 255 -34.91 -32.16 -24.54
C ASN A 255 -35.18 -32.44 -23.05
N ALA A 256 -35.07 -31.39 -22.25
CA ALA A 256 -35.18 -31.44 -20.80
C ALA A 256 -36.43 -30.67 -20.34
N GLN A 257 -36.91 -30.97 -19.13
CA GLN A 257 -38.05 -30.24 -18.54
C GLN A 257 -37.58 -29.04 -17.71
N SER A 258 -36.35 -29.10 -17.21
CA SER A 258 -35.78 -28.10 -16.32
C SER A 258 -34.30 -27.85 -16.62
N LEU A 259 -33.74 -26.76 -16.10
CA LEU A 259 -32.33 -26.40 -16.29
C LEU A 259 -31.41 -27.29 -15.42
N GLU A 260 -31.96 -27.76 -14.31
CA GLU A 260 -31.45 -28.78 -13.42
C GLU A 260 -31.16 -30.08 -14.18
N ASP A 261 -32.11 -30.55 -14.99
CA ASP A 261 -31.97 -31.76 -15.81
C ASP A 261 -30.87 -31.59 -16.86
N VAL A 262 -30.79 -30.42 -17.50
CA VAL A 262 -29.72 -30.11 -18.46
C VAL A 262 -28.36 -30.20 -17.78
N PHE A 263 -28.22 -29.57 -16.60
CA PHE A 263 -26.98 -29.59 -15.84
C PHE A 263 -26.61 -31.01 -15.40
N LEU A 264 -27.59 -31.84 -15.03
CA LEU A 264 -27.40 -33.25 -14.68
C LEU A 264 -26.95 -34.07 -15.90
N LYS A 265 -27.61 -33.93 -17.05
CA LYS A 265 -27.23 -34.63 -18.30
C LYS A 265 -25.80 -34.27 -18.71
N LEU A 266 -25.46 -32.99 -18.75
CA LEU A 266 -24.11 -32.52 -19.06
C LEU A 266 -23.05 -33.03 -18.06
N SER A 267 -23.41 -33.07 -16.79
CA SER A 267 -22.58 -33.62 -15.71
C SER A 267 -22.29 -35.11 -15.90
N VAL A 268 -23.30 -35.89 -16.28
CA VAL A 268 -23.17 -37.33 -16.57
C VAL A 268 -22.29 -37.54 -17.79
N VAL A 269 -22.51 -36.79 -18.88
CA VAL A 269 -21.68 -36.85 -20.09
C VAL A 269 -20.21 -36.55 -19.77
N GLN A 270 -19.95 -35.50 -18.98
CA GLN A 270 -18.60 -35.17 -18.54
C GLN A 270 -17.96 -36.34 -17.77
N ASN A 271 -18.71 -36.98 -16.87
CA ASN A 271 -18.24 -38.14 -16.09
C ASN A 271 -18.06 -39.41 -16.93
N MET A 272 -18.89 -39.65 -17.95
CA MET A 272 -18.72 -40.77 -18.89
C MET A 272 -17.43 -40.62 -19.70
N GLY A 273 -17.11 -39.38 -20.12
CA GLY A 273 -15.80 -39.04 -20.69
C GLY A 273 -14.64 -39.28 -19.71
N LYS A 274 -14.91 -39.36 -18.39
CA LYS A 274 -13.94 -39.82 -17.40
C LYS A 274 -13.91 -41.34 -17.17
N ARG A 275 -15.06 -42.01 -17.26
CA ARG A 275 -15.20 -43.47 -17.07
C ARG A 275 -14.64 -44.32 -18.19
N ARG A 276 -14.56 -43.85 -19.44
CA ARG A 276 -13.83 -44.56 -20.52
C ARG A 276 -12.33 -44.78 -20.22
N ARG A 277 -11.80 -44.29 -19.10
CA ARG A 277 -10.42 -44.50 -18.61
C ARG A 277 -10.32 -45.13 -17.21
N SER A 278 -11.41 -45.58 -16.58
CA SER A 278 -11.35 -46.25 -15.27
C SER A 278 -12.60 -47.10 -15.00
N SER A 279 -12.41 -48.41 -14.81
CA SER A 279 -13.41 -49.49 -14.82
C SER A 279 -14.32 -49.62 -13.59
N ILE A 280 -14.42 -48.62 -12.72
CA ILE A 280 -15.10 -48.79 -11.42
C ILE A 280 -16.20 -47.74 -11.24
N ALA A 281 -17.41 -48.08 -11.69
CA ALA A 281 -18.71 -47.69 -11.11
C ALA A 281 -19.82 -47.89 -12.15
N GLN A 282 -20.38 -49.10 -12.29
CA GLN A 282 -21.46 -49.37 -13.25
C GLN A 282 -22.86 -48.93 -12.76
N GLY A 283 -23.10 -48.74 -11.46
CA GLY A 283 -24.47 -48.75 -10.92
C GLY A 283 -25.35 -47.49 -11.03
N VAL A 284 -24.90 -46.35 -11.60
CA VAL A 284 -25.67 -45.07 -11.52
C VAL A 284 -25.96 -44.42 -12.87
N THR A 285 -25.46 -44.96 -13.99
CA THR A 285 -25.60 -44.32 -15.32
C THR A 285 -26.59 -44.98 -16.27
N GLU A 286 -27.23 -46.09 -15.87
CA GLU A 286 -28.09 -46.86 -16.78
C GLU A 286 -29.53 -46.34 -16.89
N THR A 287 -29.92 -45.34 -16.08
CA THR A 287 -31.31 -44.85 -16.02
C THR A 287 -31.57 -43.53 -16.77
N ILE A 288 -30.58 -42.95 -17.47
CA ILE A 288 -30.75 -41.66 -18.15
C ILE A 288 -30.48 -41.81 -19.65
N THR A 289 -31.54 -41.77 -20.46
CA THR A 289 -31.44 -41.73 -21.93
C THR A 289 -30.94 -40.37 -22.40
N VAL A 290 -29.72 -40.36 -22.95
CA VAL A 290 -29.14 -39.20 -23.64
C VAL A 290 -29.42 -39.38 -25.14
N PRO A 291 -29.87 -38.35 -25.89
CA PRO A 291 -30.08 -38.48 -27.33
C PRO A 291 -28.78 -38.86 -28.05
N THR A 292 -28.77 -40.00 -28.74
CA THR A 292 -27.67 -40.44 -29.61
C THR A 292 -27.78 -39.73 -30.96
N GLY A 293 -26.98 -38.70 -31.16
CA GLY A 293 -26.92 -37.99 -32.45
C GLY A 293 -25.89 -36.86 -32.57
N VAL A 294 -24.98 -36.66 -31.60
CA VAL A 294 -24.03 -35.51 -31.63
C VAL A 294 -22.57 -35.95 -31.41
N VAL A 295 -22.22 -37.19 -31.77
CA VAL A 295 -20.82 -37.66 -31.70
C VAL A 295 -20.36 -38.08 -33.08
N ASN A 296 -19.44 -37.31 -33.67
CA ASN A 296 -18.71 -37.71 -34.88
C ASN A 296 -17.83 -38.91 -34.53
N GLU A 297 -18.04 -40.03 -35.22
CA GLU A 297 -17.12 -41.18 -35.23
C GLU A 297 -15.94 -40.85 -36.14
N GLY A 298 -14.74 -40.75 -35.57
CA GLY A 298 -13.53 -40.52 -36.37
C GLY A 298 -12.31 -40.13 -35.54
N ALA A 299 -11.74 -41.07 -34.81
CA ALA A 299 -10.32 -41.05 -34.44
C ALA A 299 -9.91 -42.43 -33.90
N ALA A 300 -9.27 -43.25 -34.75
CA ALA A 300 -8.48 -44.39 -34.32
C ALA A 300 -7.23 -43.90 -33.57
N ILE A 301 -6.86 -44.51 -32.46
CA ILE A 301 -5.57 -44.29 -31.77
C ILE A 301 -5.06 -45.64 -31.25
N ASP A 302 -3.78 -45.89 -31.57
CA ASP A 302 -2.95 -47.03 -31.19
C ASP A 302 -2.81 -47.23 -29.67
N ASP A 303 -2.77 -48.50 -29.28
CA ASP A 303 -2.64 -48.99 -27.91
C ASP A 303 -1.16 -48.99 -27.46
N GLU A 304 -0.84 -48.32 -26.35
CA GLU A 304 0.21 -48.79 -25.43
C GLU A 304 -0.28 -48.71 -23.98
N ILE A 305 -0.27 -49.89 -23.34
CA ILE A 305 -0.77 -50.19 -22.01
C ILE A 305 0.36 -50.04 -21.00
N CYS A 306 0.09 -49.40 -19.86
CA CYS A 306 0.75 -49.72 -18.59
C CYS A 306 -0.27 -49.72 -17.46
N GLU A 307 -0.56 -50.92 -16.96
CA GLU A 307 -1.26 -51.20 -15.71
C GLU A 307 -0.43 -50.77 -14.50
N ILE A 308 -1.07 -50.32 -13.42
CA ILE A 308 -0.66 -50.62 -12.03
C ILE A 308 -1.90 -50.50 -11.12
N SER A 309 -1.94 -51.47 -10.20
CA SER A 309 -2.97 -51.87 -9.24
C SER A 309 -3.38 -50.83 -8.21
N GLY A 310 -4.62 -50.98 -7.72
CA GLY A 310 -5.24 -50.10 -6.73
C GLY A 310 -4.90 -50.41 -5.27
N GLU A 311 -5.22 -49.42 -4.42
CA GLU A 311 -5.55 -49.60 -3.01
C GLU A 311 -6.50 -48.48 -2.56
N PHE A 312 -7.45 -48.86 -1.70
CA PHE A 312 -8.58 -48.07 -1.21
C PHE A 312 -8.14 -46.99 -0.21
N GLY A 313 -8.65 -45.77 -0.38
CA GLY A 313 -8.53 -44.70 0.62
C GLY A 313 -8.97 -43.37 0.04
N ASP A 314 -10.10 -42.85 0.53
CA ASP A 314 -10.69 -41.58 0.11
C ASP A 314 -9.67 -40.43 0.17
N ASN A 315 -9.24 -39.98 -1.01
CA ASN A 315 -8.65 -38.66 -1.27
C ASN A 315 -8.59 -38.47 -2.78
N VAL A 316 -9.67 -37.98 -3.40
CA VAL A 316 -9.66 -37.68 -4.85
C VAL A 316 -8.88 -36.39 -5.10
N SER A 317 -7.57 -36.56 -5.15
CA SER A 317 -6.60 -35.65 -5.74
C SER A 317 -6.74 -35.71 -7.26
N ILE A 318 -7.28 -34.63 -7.86
CA ILE A 318 -7.33 -34.49 -9.32
C ILE A 318 -5.99 -33.90 -9.77
N ALA A 319 -4.99 -34.78 -9.86
CA ALA A 319 -3.76 -34.52 -10.60
C ALA A 319 -3.50 -35.71 -11.52
N SER A 320 -4.17 -35.74 -12.67
CA SER A 320 -3.71 -36.56 -13.80
C SER A 320 -3.95 -35.81 -15.10
N ARG A 321 -2.84 -35.53 -15.78
CA ARG A 321 -2.79 -35.03 -17.16
C ARG A 321 -3.66 -35.92 -18.04
N GLY A 322 -4.66 -35.34 -18.68
CA GLY A 322 -5.46 -36.06 -19.65
C GLY A 322 -6.27 -35.09 -20.50
N ARG A 323 -5.76 -34.80 -21.70
CA ARG A 323 -6.48 -34.09 -22.77
C ARG A 323 -7.85 -34.77 -22.96
N ARG A 324 -8.94 -34.03 -22.73
CA ARG A 324 -10.32 -34.52 -22.86
C ARG A 324 -11.15 -33.49 -23.63
N VAL A 325 -11.97 -34.03 -24.52
CA VAL A 325 -12.60 -33.38 -25.67
C VAL A 325 -13.56 -32.28 -25.24
N SER A 326 -13.34 -31.06 -25.74
CA SER A 326 -14.32 -29.98 -25.77
C SER A 326 -15.16 -30.12 -27.04
N ILE A 327 -16.49 -30.19 -26.91
CA ILE A 327 -17.39 -30.17 -28.06
C ILE A 327 -17.51 -28.71 -28.50
N SER A 328 -16.83 -28.38 -29.59
CA SER A 328 -16.99 -27.14 -30.35
C SER A 328 -16.99 -27.55 -31.83
N PRO A 329 -17.75 -26.90 -32.72
CA PRO A 329 -17.75 -27.27 -34.12
C PRO A 329 -16.41 -26.89 -34.78
N ASP A 330 -15.69 -27.91 -35.28
CA ASP A 330 -14.53 -27.85 -36.18
C ASP A 330 -14.94 -27.27 -37.56
N SER A 331 -14.13 -26.67 -38.43
CA SER A 331 -12.67 -26.57 -38.65
C SER A 331 -12.41 -25.45 -39.68
N VAL A 332 -11.20 -24.86 -39.73
CA VAL A 332 -10.43 -24.59 -40.98
C VAL A 332 -8.92 -24.50 -40.64
N ASP A 333 -8.16 -25.41 -41.25
CA ASP A 333 -6.75 -25.47 -41.66
C ASP A 333 -5.61 -24.87 -40.83
N ALA A 334 -4.59 -25.72 -40.66
CA ALA A 334 -3.29 -25.43 -40.08
C ALA A 334 -2.49 -24.45 -40.96
N VAL A 335 -2.25 -23.25 -40.43
CA VAL A 335 -1.24 -22.32 -40.94
C VAL A 335 -0.06 -22.34 -39.96
N ALA A 336 1.16 -22.47 -40.51
CA ALA A 336 2.43 -22.41 -39.79
C ALA A 336 2.53 -21.16 -38.88
N PRO A 337 3.30 -21.20 -37.78
CA PRO A 337 3.40 -20.08 -36.85
C PRO A 337 3.95 -18.85 -37.55
N MET A 338 3.08 -17.86 -37.76
CA MET A 338 3.44 -16.53 -38.26
C MET A 338 4.14 -15.79 -37.11
N GLU A 339 5.36 -15.31 -37.36
CA GLU A 339 6.12 -14.49 -36.41
C GLU A 339 5.29 -13.27 -35.99
N ILE A 340 5.20 -13.07 -34.68
CA ILE A 340 4.47 -11.97 -34.03
C ILE A 340 5.23 -10.67 -34.33
N PRO A 341 4.59 -9.59 -34.82
CA PRO A 341 5.23 -8.28 -34.86
C PRO A 341 5.54 -7.86 -33.43
N SER A 342 6.77 -7.45 -33.15
CA SER A 342 7.19 -6.95 -31.84
C SER A 342 6.21 -5.89 -31.33
N ASP A 343 5.58 -6.17 -30.19
CA ASP A 343 4.87 -5.16 -29.42
C ASP A 343 5.89 -4.08 -29.05
N ASP A 344 5.84 -2.93 -29.75
CA ASP A 344 6.49 -1.71 -29.29
C ASP A 344 5.86 -1.36 -27.95
N GLU A 345 6.50 -1.77 -26.85
CA GLU A 345 6.15 -1.28 -25.52
C GLU A 345 6.27 0.24 -25.56
N PRO A 346 5.18 1.00 -25.33
CA PRO A 346 5.28 2.44 -25.28
C PRO A 346 6.16 2.80 -24.07
N VAL A 347 7.33 3.38 -24.34
CA VAL A 347 8.26 3.88 -23.32
C VAL A 347 7.50 4.80 -22.35
N VAL A 348 7.13 4.27 -21.19
CA VAL A 348 6.35 5.01 -20.19
C VAL A 348 7.28 6.01 -19.53
N LYS A 349 7.18 7.28 -19.95
CA LYS A 349 7.93 8.38 -19.33
C LYS A 349 7.47 8.59 -17.87
N CYS A 350 8.42 8.86 -16.97
CA CYS A 350 8.14 9.10 -15.54
C CYS A 350 7.13 10.24 -15.31
N THR A 351 7.01 11.18 -16.25
CA THR A 351 6.05 12.29 -16.25
C THR A 351 4.59 11.87 -16.42
N ASP A 352 4.32 10.68 -16.96
CA ASP A 352 2.96 10.13 -17.04
C ASP A 352 2.44 9.66 -15.68
N TYR A 353 3.32 9.23 -14.77
CA TYR A 353 2.93 8.82 -13.41
C TYR A 353 2.40 9.99 -12.57
N LEU A 354 2.93 11.20 -12.79
CA LEU A 354 2.48 12.42 -12.10
C LEU A 354 1.13 12.94 -12.60
N LYS A 355 0.71 12.60 -13.82
CA LYS A 355 -0.63 12.90 -14.35
C LYS A 355 -1.72 11.93 -13.84
N ILE A 356 -1.34 10.86 -13.12
CA ILE A 356 -2.24 9.75 -12.72
C ILE A 356 -2.83 9.93 -11.31
N VAL A 357 -2.44 10.95 -10.54
CA VAL A 357 -3.06 11.20 -9.23
C VAL A 357 -4.34 12.00 -9.42
N LYS A 358 -5.46 11.30 -9.66
CA LYS A 358 -6.78 11.91 -9.61
C LYS A 358 -7.01 12.51 -8.22
N MET A 359 -7.32 13.82 -8.16
CA MET A 359 -7.55 14.55 -6.91
C MET A 359 -8.62 13.88 -6.03
N ASN A 360 -9.67 13.35 -6.66
CA ASN A 360 -10.76 12.65 -5.95
C ASN A 360 -10.32 11.34 -5.30
N HIS A 361 -9.39 10.60 -5.92
CA HIS A 361 -8.83 9.39 -5.31
C HIS A 361 -7.95 9.73 -4.11
N MET A 362 -7.11 10.76 -4.25
CA MET A 362 -6.29 11.25 -3.15
C MET A 362 -7.15 11.75 -1.99
N LYS A 363 -8.20 12.53 -2.29
CA LYS A 363 -9.20 12.97 -1.30
C LYS A 363 -9.83 11.79 -0.57
N ALA A 364 -10.24 10.74 -1.29
CA ALA A 364 -10.82 9.54 -0.69
C ALA A 364 -9.83 8.78 0.21
N LEU A 365 -8.57 8.65 -0.21
CA LEU A 365 -7.54 7.97 0.58
C LEU A 365 -7.15 8.76 1.84
N VAL A 366 -6.97 10.08 1.71
CA VAL A 366 -6.70 10.97 2.84
C VAL A 366 -7.86 10.93 3.81
N TRP A 367 -9.09 11.05 3.33
CA TRP A 367 -10.27 11.00 4.19
C TRP A 367 -10.42 9.65 4.90
N LYS A 368 -10.17 8.53 4.21
CA LYS A 368 -10.16 7.20 4.82
C LYS A 368 -9.17 7.11 5.96
N ASN A 369 -7.92 7.51 5.72
CA ASN A 369 -6.87 7.42 6.72
C ASN A 369 -7.16 8.38 7.89
N PHE A 370 -7.68 9.58 7.61
CA PHE A 370 -8.09 10.53 8.64
C PHE A 370 -9.19 9.98 9.55
N LEU A 371 -10.28 9.45 8.97
CA LEU A 371 -11.37 8.85 9.75
C LEU A 371 -10.87 7.66 10.57
N TRP A 372 -10.01 6.83 10.00
CA TRP A 372 -9.41 5.71 10.72
C TRP A 372 -8.56 6.18 11.90
N MET A 373 -7.70 7.19 11.73
CA MET A 373 -6.91 7.75 12.84
C MET A 373 -7.80 8.38 13.91
N TRP A 374 -8.79 9.19 13.51
CA TRP A 374 -9.66 9.92 14.43
C TRP A 374 -10.50 8.99 15.31
N ARG A 375 -10.98 7.86 14.74
CA ARG A 375 -11.76 6.86 15.48
C ARG A 375 -10.90 5.90 16.29
N ASN A 376 -9.60 5.79 15.97
CA ASN A 376 -8.62 4.98 16.69
C ASN A 376 -7.68 5.84 17.55
N ILE A 377 -8.27 6.63 18.46
CA ILE A 377 -7.56 7.52 19.40
C ILE A 377 -6.41 6.83 20.14
N PRO A 378 -6.53 5.58 20.64
CA PRO A 378 -5.43 4.92 21.36
C PRO A 378 -4.19 4.71 20.49
N ILE A 379 -4.38 4.31 19.23
CA ILE A 379 -3.28 4.09 18.27
C ILE A 379 -2.63 5.43 17.93
N MET A 380 -3.43 6.48 17.70
CA MET A 380 -2.92 7.82 17.40
C MET A 380 -2.12 8.39 18.59
N SER A 381 -2.64 8.25 19.81
CA SER A 381 -1.98 8.67 21.04
C SER A 381 -0.63 7.95 21.22
N PHE A 382 -0.56 6.66 20.90
CA PHE A 382 0.69 5.91 20.95
C PHE A 382 1.71 6.39 19.91
N ILE A 383 1.28 6.56 18.65
CA ILE A 383 2.16 6.98 17.54
C ILE A 383 2.75 8.37 17.78
N ILE A 384 1.96 9.31 18.29
CA ILE A 384 2.40 10.70 18.53
C ILE A 384 3.07 10.84 19.91
N GLY A 385 2.54 10.16 20.93
CA GLY A 385 3.01 10.25 22.30
C GLY A 385 4.40 9.65 22.50
N LEU A 386 4.71 8.53 21.86
CA LEU A 386 6.00 7.86 22.04
C LEU A 386 7.19 8.74 21.60
N PRO A 387 7.22 9.35 20.40
CA PRO A 387 8.31 10.26 20.01
C PRO A 387 8.41 11.49 20.92
N VAL A 388 7.28 12.04 21.37
CA VAL A 388 7.26 13.20 22.29
C VAL A 388 7.90 12.81 23.62
N VAL A 389 7.50 11.68 24.20
CA VAL A 389 8.08 11.17 25.45
C VAL A 389 9.58 10.89 25.27
N GLN A 390 9.98 10.25 24.17
CA GLN A 390 11.40 10.02 23.85
C GLN A 390 12.19 11.33 23.76
N THR A 391 11.64 12.35 23.10
CA THR A 391 12.28 13.67 22.97
C THR A 391 12.41 14.35 24.33
N ILE A 392 11.36 14.29 25.17
CA ILE A 392 11.40 14.87 26.52
C ILE A 392 12.46 14.16 27.36
N ILE A 393 12.49 12.83 27.37
CA ILE A 393 13.48 12.05 28.11
C ILE A 393 14.89 12.36 27.62
N PHE A 394 15.09 12.49 26.32
CA PHE A 394 16.38 12.86 25.73
C PHE A 394 16.84 14.25 26.19
N CYS A 395 15.96 15.26 26.13
CA CYS A 395 16.26 16.61 26.62
C CYS A 395 16.55 16.65 28.12
N LEU A 396 15.85 15.85 28.93
CA LEU A 396 16.12 15.73 30.38
C LEU A 396 17.46 15.02 30.66
N SER A 397 17.84 14.05 29.82
CA SER A 397 19.05 13.22 30.02
C SER A 397 20.34 13.95 29.67
N ILE A 398 20.33 14.87 28.69
CA ILE A 398 21.53 15.63 28.29
C ILE A 398 21.97 16.65 29.35
N GLY A 399 21.07 17.04 30.27
CA GLY A 399 21.37 17.97 31.36
C GLY A 399 21.47 19.43 30.91
N HIS A 400 21.28 20.34 31.86
CA HIS A 400 21.50 21.78 31.65
C HIS A 400 22.94 22.18 32.03
N GLU A 401 23.39 23.34 31.57
CA GLU A 401 24.67 23.91 32.00
C GLU A 401 24.74 24.01 33.55
N PRO A 402 25.80 23.50 34.19
CA PRO A 402 25.91 23.49 35.65
C PRO A 402 26.05 24.93 36.18
N LYS A 403 25.21 25.30 37.16
CA LYS A 403 25.23 26.62 37.81
C LYS A 403 25.70 26.49 39.27
N GLY A 404 26.38 27.51 39.79
CA GLY A 404 26.78 27.57 41.21
C GLY A 404 28.07 26.81 41.56
N LEU A 405 28.95 26.57 40.58
CA LEU A 405 30.25 25.95 40.82
C LEU A 405 31.12 26.87 41.71
N SER A 406 31.67 26.32 42.79
CA SER A 406 32.58 27.06 43.68
C SER A 406 34.03 26.90 43.24
N LEU A 407 34.78 28.01 43.20
CA LEU A 407 36.19 28.07 42.80
C LEU A 407 37.01 28.75 43.89
N SER A 408 38.18 28.21 44.19
CA SER A 408 39.15 28.86 45.08
C SER A 408 40.07 29.78 44.27
N VAL A 409 40.39 30.95 44.79
CA VAL A 409 41.23 31.96 44.13
C VAL A 409 42.33 32.41 45.09
N VAL A 410 43.57 32.39 44.60
CA VAL A 410 44.74 32.93 45.27
C VAL A 410 45.33 33.99 44.36
N ASN A 411 45.31 35.24 44.81
CA ASN A 411 45.81 36.36 44.03
C ASN A 411 47.04 36.97 44.74
N ASN A 412 48.24 36.57 44.30
CA ASN A 412 49.50 37.05 44.89
C ASN A 412 49.91 38.44 44.39
N GLU A 413 49.08 39.12 43.59
CA GLU A 413 49.27 40.51 43.19
C GLU A 413 48.68 41.51 44.19
N ILE A 414 47.83 41.04 45.11
CA ILE A 414 47.18 41.87 46.13
C ILE A 414 47.53 41.35 47.53
N ASP A 415 47.62 42.26 48.50
CA ASP A 415 47.81 41.87 49.90
C ASP A 415 46.45 41.54 50.53
N TYR A 416 45.98 40.31 50.32
CA TYR A 416 44.71 39.82 50.86
C TYR A 416 44.88 39.37 52.33
N PRO A 417 44.00 39.77 53.27
CA PRO A 417 42.68 40.40 53.09
C PRO A 417 42.65 41.94 53.18
N TYR A 418 43.80 42.59 53.30
CA TYR A 418 43.90 44.03 53.55
C TYR A 418 43.51 44.87 52.34
N GLU A 419 43.70 44.34 51.13
CA GLU A 419 43.39 45.01 49.88
C GLU A 419 42.29 44.26 49.10
N LYS A 420 41.24 44.98 48.69
CA LYS A 420 40.14 44.42 47.90
C LYS A 420 40.42 44.61 46.41
N CYS A 421 40.08 43.61 45.61
CA CYS A 421 40.08 43.74 44.15
C CYS A 421 38.93 44.66 43.71
N GLU A 422 39.24 45.91 43.40
CA GLU A 422 38.29 46.83 42.78
C GLU A 422 38.28 46.67 41.26
N PHE A 423 37.09 46.56 40.69
CA PHE A 423 36.90 46.56 39.24
C PHE A 423 36.80 48.01 38.75
N LEU A 424 37.79 48.45 37.98
CA LEU A 424 37.79 49.75 37.31
C LEU A 424 37.45 49.55 35.83
N PRO A 425 36.22 49.86 35.39
CA PRO A 425 35.85 49.77 33.98
C PRO A 425 36.61 50.84 33.19
N GLY A 426 37.52 50.42 32.31
CA GLY A 426 38.25 51.33 31.43
C GLY A 426 39.63 50.81 31.03
N CYS A 427 40.32 51.58 30.19
CA CYS A 427 41.67 51.23 29.75
C CYS A 427 42.73 51.53 30.83
N ASN A 428 42.48 52.39 31.81
CA ASN A 428 43.43 52.74 32.86
C ASN A 428 43.33 51.84 34.11
N SER A 429 43.08 50.53 33.91
CA SER A 429 43.05 49.59 35.03
C SER A 429 44.48 49.32 35.49
N SER A 430 44.81 49.73 36.71
CA SER A 430 46.10 49.47 37.35
C SER A 430 46.37 47.96 37.49
N ARG A 431 45.33 47.14 37.71
CA ARG A 431 45.43 45.70 37.97
C ARG A 431 44.55 44.87 37.04
N LEU A 432 45.19 44.07 36.19
CA LEU A 432 44.56 43.17 35.21
C LEU A 432 44.02 41.88 35.85
N SER A 433 44.61 41.43 36.97
CA SER A 433 44.13 40.26 37.73
C SER A 433 42.69 40.46 38.24
N CYS A 434 42.40 41.61 38.85
CA CYS A 434 41.07 41.92 39.38
C CYS A 434 40.00 42.01 38.29
N ASN A 435 40.36 42.52 37.10
CA ASN A 435 39.45 42.52 35.94
C ASN A 435 39.16 41.10 35.46
N TYR A 436 40.16 40.22 35.41
CA TYR A 436 39.95 38.83 35.04
C TYR A 436 39.02 38.11 36.03
N LEU A 437 39.22 38.34 37.34
CA LEU A 437 38.39 37.77 38.40
C LEU A 437 36.94 38.29 38.39
N SER A 438 36.72 39.58 38.10
CA SER A 438 35.36 40.12 37.98
C SER A 438 34.58 39.51 36.81
N PHE A 439 35.25 39.22 35.70
CA PHE A 439 34.62 38.51 34.57
C PHE A 439 34.21 37.08 34.92
N LEU A 440 34.98 36.40 35.78
CA LEU A 440 34.64 35.06 36.25
C LEU A 440 33.43 35.09 37.21
N GLN A 441 33.37 36.07 38.11
CA GLN A 441 32.28 36.20 39.07
C GLN A 441 30.91 36.46 38.41
N ASN A 442 30.87 37.17 37.28
CA ASN A 442 29.62 37.50 36.59
C ASN A 442 28.93 36.29 35.91
N ASN A 443 29.61 35.15 35.79
CA ASN A 443 29.13 33.98 35.04
C ASN A 443 28.60 32.82 35.92
N SER A 444 27.97 33.15 37.05
CA SER A 444 27.40 32.16 38.00
C SER A 444 28.43 31.23 38.67
N LEU A 445 29.70 31.67 38.75
CA LEU A 445 30.75 31.03 39.54
C LEU A 445 30.84 31.70 40.92
N ASN A 446 30.97 30.89 41.97
CA ASN A 446 31.16 31.38 43.33
C ASN A 446 32.66 31.38 43.67
N LEU A 447 33.28 32.57 43.70
CA LEU A 447 34.71 32.71 43.97
C LEU A 447 34.96 32.81 45.49
N LYS A 448 35.81 31.94 46.03
CA LYS A 448 36.30 31.94 47.42
C LYS A 448 37.78 32.29 47.44
N TYR A 449 38.15 33.32 48.19
CA TYR A 449 39.53 33.84 48.23
C TYR A 449 40.32 33.26 49.41
N TYR A 450 41.60 32.95 49.17
CA TYR A 450 42.51 32.35 50.15
C TYR A 450 43.89 33.05 50.14
N ASN A 451 44.60 33.03 51.26
CA ASN A 451 45.91 33.68 51.40
C ASN A 451 47.05 32.83 50.81
N THR A 452 46.95 31.50 50.95
CA THR A 452 48.03 30.58 50.55
C THR A 452 47.56 29.62 49.46
N THR A 453 48.48 29.24 48.58
CA THR A 453 48.22 28.25 47.52
C THR A 453 47.88 26.88 48.08
N GLU A 454 48.53 26.48 49.18
CA GLU A 454 48.32 25.18 49.83
C GLU A 454 46.92 25.07 50.43
N GLU A 455 46.45 26.11 51.12
CA GLU A 455 45.09 26.14 51.68
C GLU A 455 44.03 26.06 50.57
N ALA A 456 44.24 26.78 49.47
CA ALA A 456 43.33 26.77 48.34
C ALA A 456 43.27 25.41 47.63
N ILE A 457 44.43 24.76 47.40
CA ILE A 457 44.50 23.42 46.82
C ILE A 457 43.85 22.38 47.74
N ASN A 458 44.08 22.47 49.04
CA ASN A 458 43.43 21.59 50.03
C ASN A 458 41.89 21.68 49.98
N THR A 459 41.32 22.83 49.59
CA THR A 459 39.86 22.93 49.40
C THR A 459 39.34 22.18 48.18
N VAL A 460 40.17 21.98 47.16
CA VAL A 460 39.87 21.15 45.99
C VAL A 460 39.98 19.68 46.36
N GLU A 461 41.05 19.29 47.06
CA GLU A 461 41.27 17.92 47.53
C GLU A 461 40.15 17.43 48.47
N ASN A 462 39.62 18.32 49.32
CA ASN A 462 38.49 18.03 50.20
C ASN A 462 37.11 18.19 49.53
N GLY A 463 37.05 18.49 48.23
CA GLY A 463 35.79 18.62 47.48
C GLY A 463 34.94 19.85 47.83
N GLN A 464 35.52 20.88 48.46
CA GLN A 464 34.82 22.13 48.80
C GLN A 464 34.78 23.14 47.64
N THR A 465 35.75 23.06 46.73
CA THR A 465 35.79 23.82 45.47
C THR A 465 36.19 22.90 44.32
N TRP A 466 35.81 23.26 43.09
CA TRP A 466 36.07 22.43 41.91
C TRP A 466 37.43 22.69 41.26
N ALA A 467 37.97 23.89 41.46
CA ALA A 467 39.31 24.26 40.99
C ALA A 467 39.85 25.45 41.77
N THR A 468 41.17 25.50 41.86
CA THR A 468 41.97 26.61 42.37
C THR A 468 42.60 27.39 41.24
N LEU A 469 42.44 28.71 41.28
CA LEU A 469 43.07 29.67 40.39
C LEU A 469 44.19 30.39 41.14
N VAL A 470 45.43 30.28 40.67
CA VAL A 470 46.60 30.93 41.28
C VAL A 470 47.17 31.97 40.32
N ILE A 471 47.14 33.23 40.74
CA ILE A 471 47.70 34.37 40.01
C ILE A 471 49.05 34.74 40.65
N PRO A 472 50.17 34.72 39.90
CA PRO A 472 51.49 35.08 40.42
C PRO A 472 51.60 36.54 40.87
N ALA A 473 52.64 36.84 41.65
CA ALA A 473 53.01 38.23 41.95
C ALA A 473 53.45 38.95 40.66
N ASN A 474 53.22 40.27 40.59
CA ASN A 474 53.54 41.12 39.43
C ASN A 474 52.86 40.68 38.12
N PHE A 475 51.71 40.00 38.19
CA PHE A 475 50.99 39.48 37.04
C PHE A 475 50.64 40.54 35.99
N SER A 476 50.13 41.70 36.40
CA SER A 476 49.68 42.74 35.46
C SER A 476 50.84 43.33 34.66
N ASP A 477 51.98 43.56 35.31
CA ASP A 477 53.16 44.15 34.67
C ASP A 477 53.87 43.15 33.75
N ALA A 478 54.01 41.89 34.20
CA ALA A 478 54.52 40.82 33.37
C ALA A 478 53.62 40.57 32.15
N LEU A 479 52.29 40.65 32.30
CA LEU A 479 51.35 40.47 31.19
C LEU A 479 51.43 41.63 30.19
N ARG A 480 51.56 42.89 30.65
CA ARG A 480 51.81 44.05 29.77
C ARG A 480 53.13 43.89 29.01
N SER A 481 54.21 43.53 29.71
CA SER A 481 55.53 43.28 29.13
C SER A 481 55.50 42.17 28.07
N ARG A 482 54.79 41.07 28.36
CA ARG A 482 54.57 39.95 27.43
C ARG A 482 53.80 40.36 26.18
N VAL A 483 52.76 41.19 26.30
CA VAL A 483 52.00 41.67 25.15
C VAL A 483 52.82 42.64 24.29
N ASN A 484 53.55 43.58 24.91
CA ASN A 484 54.37 44.56 24.19
C ASN A 484 55.58 43.92 23.50
N SER A 485 56.26 42.98 24.17
CA SER A 485 57.45 42.32 23.63
C SER A 485 57.11 41.20 22.65
N GLY A 486 55.85 40.74 22.60
CA GLY A 486 55.38 39.69 21.72
C GLY A 486 56.23 38.42 21.80
N ARG A 487 56.89 38.06 20.69
CA ARG A 487 57.76 36.88 20.61
C ARG A 487 59.12 37.05 21.30
N ALA A 488 59.50 38.27 21.70
CA ALA A 488 60.76 38.59 22.35
C ALA A 488 60.65 38.71 23.88
N ALA A 489 59.51 38.30 24.48
CA ALA A 489 59.30 38.35 25.92
C ALA A 489 60.31 37.47 26.69
N LYS A 490 60.78 37.94 27.85
CA LYS A 490 61.76 37.21 28.67
C LYS A 490 61.06 36.04 29.38
N ALA A 491 61.84 35.01 29.76
CA ALA A 491 61.29 33.82 30.42
C ALA A 491 60.54 34.13 31.73
N TRP A 492 61.02 35.10 32.52
CA TRP A 492 60.35 35.53 33.75
C TRP A 492 59.03 36.27 33.47
N ASP A 493 58.92 37.04 32.39
CA ASP A 493 57.66 37.67 31.96
C ASP A 493 56.63 36.59 31.58
N LEU A 494 57.07 35.48 30.99
CA LEU A 494 56.20 34.35 30.65
C LEU A 494 55.70 33.62 31.90
N GLU A 495 56.55 33.41 32.89
CA GLU A 495 56.20 32.72 34.14
C GLU A 495 55.25 33.58 35.00
N SER A 496 55.60 34.85 35.25
CA SER A 496 54.79 35.76 36.08
C SER A 496 53.47 36.18 35.43
N SER A 497 53.33 36.08 34.10
CA SER A 497 52.08 36.36 33.37
C SER A 497 51.19 35.12 33.16
N THR A 498 51.63 33.93 33.58
CA THR A 498 50.87 32.69 33.41
C THR A 498 50.03 32.43 34.66
N VAL A 499 48.72 32.26 34.48
CA VAL A 499 47.81 31.89 35.56
C VAL A 499 47.80 30.36 35.70
N TYR A 500 48.07 29.87 36.89
CA TYR A 500 48.06 28.42 37.17
C TYR A 500 46.68 27.99 37.63
N VAL A 501 46.21 26.85 37.12
CA VAL A 501 44.91 26.29 37.47
C VAL A 501 45.09 24.86 37.97
N HIS A 502 44.69 24.60 39.21
CA HIS A 502 44.62 23.27 39.78
C HIS A 502 43.15 22.83 39.78
N GLN A 503 42.80 21.74 39.09
CA GLN A 503 41.40 21.32 38.93
C GLN A 503 41.18 19.93 39.50
N ASP A 504 40.01 19.71 40.10
CA ASP A 504 39.55 18.35 40.41
C ASP A 504 39.24 17.60 39.10
N LYS A 505 39.86 16.44 38.93
CA LYS A 505 39.70 15.56 37.76
C LYS A 505 38.75 14.39 38.01
N SER A 506 38.11 14.32 39.18
CA SER A 506 37.15 13.27 39.51
C SER A 506 35.89 13.32 38.63
N ASN A 507 35.56 14.50 38.09
CA ASN A 507 34.48 14.69 37.13
C ASN A 507 34.99 15.42 35.87
N GLU A 508 35.27 14.66 34.81
CA GLU A 508 35.84 15.17 33.56
C GLU A 508 34.92 16.19 32.86
N ASN A 509 33.60 16.02 32.93
CA ASN A 509 32.64 16.95 32.33
C ASN A 509 32.66 18.32 33.02
N ILE A 510 32.78 18.35 34.35
CA ILE A 510 32.88 19.60 35.11
C ILE A 510 34.25 20.23 34.90
N GLY A 511 35.33 19.45 34.92
CA GLY A 511 36.70 19.94 34.67
C GLY A 511 36.83 20.61 33.30
N THR A 512 36.38 19.94 32.24
CA THR A 512 36.39 20.49 30.87
C THR A 512 35.51 21.75 30.74
N PHE A 513 34.36 21.79 31.41
CA PHE A 513 33.49 22.97 31.45
C PHE A 513 34.19 24.17 32.13
N ILE A 514 34.81 23.95 33.29
CA ILE A 514 35.56 24.99 34.02
C ILE A 514 36.75 25.49 33.20
N GLN A 515 37.51 24.60 32.56
CA GLN A 515 38.63 24.97 31.68
C GLN A 515 38.17 25.84 30.50
N ARG A 516 37.02 25.52 29.90
CA ARG A 516 36.42 26.32 28.84
C ARG A 516 36.04 27.72 29.32
N ILE A 517 35.44 27.82 30.51
CA ILE A 517 35.10 29.12 31.12
C ILE A 517 36.35 29.96 31.33
N TYR A 518 37.39 29.42 31.99
CA TYR A 518 38.65 30.15 32.20
C TYR A 518 39.21 30.70 30.89
N THR A 519 39.29 29.87 29.85
CA THR A 519 39.83 30.26 28.55
C THR A 519 39.03 31.39 27.90
N ILE A 520 37.69 31.32 27.93
CA ILE A 520 36.81 32.35 27.36
C ILE A 520 36.99 33.68 28.09
N HIS A 521 37.01 33.67 29.43
CA HIS A 521 37.13 34.90 30.22
C HIS A 521 38.53 35.48 30.19
N TYR A 522 39.57 34.65 30.12
CA TYR A 522 40.95 35.09 29.97
C TYR A 522 41.14 35.81 28.62
N ASN A 523 40.60 35.24 27.54
CA ASN A 523 40.59 35.93 26.24
C ASN A 523 39.80 37.25 26.28
N ARG A 524 38.70 37.30 27.05
CA ARG A 524 37.90 38.52 27.20
C ARG A 524 38.63 39.60 27.99
N SER A 525 39.34 39.25 29.07
CA SER A 525 40.17 40.20 29.81
C SER A 525 41.36 40.70 28.97
N LEU A 526 41.97 39.83 28.16
CA LEU A 526 43.02 40.23 27.21
C LEU A 526 42.55 41.23 26.15
N ARG A 527 41.29 41.14 25.67
CA ARG A 527 40.78 42.13 24.68
C ARG A 527 40.80 43.57 25.20
N ILE A 528 40.61 43.77 26.51
CA ILE A 528 40.72 45.10 27.14
C ILE A 528 42.17 45.59 27.09
N LEU A 529 43.12 44.68 27.29
CA LEU A 529 44.55 44.97 27.16
C LEU A 529 44.97 45.25 25.71
N PHE A 530 44.40 44.55 24.72
CA PHE A 530 44.68 44.86 23.31
C PHE A 530 44.09 46.21 22.84
N CYS A 531 42.97 46.67 23.42
CA CYS A 531 42.50 48.04 23.21
C CYS A 531 43.56 49.07 23.63
N LEU A 532 44.32 48.84 24.71
CA LEU A 532 45.41 49.73 25.12
C LEU A 532 46.54 49.79 24.09
N VAL A 533 46.95 48.65 23.54
CA VAL A 533 48.08 48.58 22.61
C VAL A 533 47.75 49.19 21.25
N ASN A 534 46.54 48.95 20.71
CA ASN A 534 46.13 49.52 19.43
C ASN A 534 45.86 51.03 19.49
N ILE A 535 45.41 51.57 20.64
CA ILE A 535 45.24 53.02 20.82
C ILE A 535 46.60 53.71 21.05
N CYS A 536 47.56 53.04 21.72
CA CYS A 536 48.92 53.58 21.85
C CYS A 536 49.72 53.56 20.54
N GLN A 537 49.52 52.58 19.66
CA GLN A 537 50.19 52.56 18.34
C GLN A 537 49.75 53.70 17.41
N GLU A 538 48.54 54.25 17.55
CA GLU A 538 48.13 55.46 16.82
C GLU A 538 48.76 56.75 17.38
N LEU A 539 49.29 56.74 18.61
CA LEU A 539 49.88 57.92 19.27
C LEU A 539 51.42 57.99 19.17
N GLU A 540 52.12 56.88 18.90
CA GLU A 540 53.57 56.90 18.64
C GLU A 540 53.95 57.22 17.18
N GLY A 541 52.96 57.50 16.32
CA GLY A 541 53.16 57.92 14.92
C GLY A 541 53.24 59.44 14.68
N PHE A 542 53.24 60.26 15.74
CA PHE A 542 53.40 61.72 15.65
C PHE A 542 54.57 62.19 16.52
N GLN A 543 55.78 62.09 15.98
CA GLN A 543 56.86 63.06 16.22
C GLN A 543 57.76 63.16 14.99
#